data_AF-A0A7J4S8C8-F1
#
_entry.id   AF-A0A7J4S8C8-F1
#
_cell.length_a   1.000
_cell.length_b   1.000
_cell.length_c   1.000
_cell.angle_alpha   90.00
_cell.angle_beta   90.00
_cell.angle_gamma   90.00
#
_symmetry.space_group_name_H-M   'P 1'
#
loop_
_entity.id
_entity.type
_entity.pdbx_description
1 polymer ?
#
loop_
_entity_poly.entity_id
_entity_poly.type
_entity_poly.pdbx_seq_one_letter_code
_entity_poly.pdbx_strand_id
1 'polypeptide(L)'
;MTDGVNHQSGVLSLVVDKSIASSVHQKLLDSDLVNSKYKTTNLSQRIAIPIVEKEVVMGLEWFDENEHQITIIDLDSNPRKNTPAKKILSKVTSLCELFGVEICEEMIENLPTKWELYGDLAILP
;
A
#
# COMPACT_ATOMS: atom_id res chain seq x y z
N MET A 1 37.56 -6.12 15.66
CA MET A 1 36.79 -4.92 15.28
C MET A 1 36.05 -5.28 14.01
N THR A 2 34.76 -5.59 14.11
CA THR A 2 33.95 -5.96 12.95
C THR A 2 32.83 -4.94 12.89
N ASP A 3 32.88 -4.13 11.84
CA ASP A 3 31.96 -3.05 11.56
C ASP A 3 30.52 -3.53 11.61
N GLY A 4 29.72 -2.79 12.39
CA GLY A 4 28.29 -3.01 12.53
C GLY A 4 27.60 -2.76 11.20
N VAL A 5 27.06 -3.82 10.62
CA VAL A 5 26.08 -3.73 9.53
C VAL A 5 24.82 -3.12 10.13
N ASN A 6 24.72 -1.78 10.11
CA ASN A 6 23.49 -1.05 10.40
C ASN A 6 22.45 -1.43 9.34
N HIS A 7 21.69 -2.49 9.61
CA HIS A 7 20.39 -2.69 8.97
C HIS A 7 19.55 -1.48 9.38
N GLN A 8 19.41 -0.50 8.50
CA GLN A 8 18.42 0.56 8.69
C GLN A 8 17.03 -0.10 8.58
N SER A 9 16.49 -0.57 9.71
CA SER A 9 15.09 -0.98 9.78
C SER A 9 14.26 0.28 9.62
N GLY A 10 13.62 0.42 8.47
CA GLY A 10 12.69 1.51 8.21
C GLY A 10 12.23 1.50 6.76
N VAL A 11 11.29 2.37 6.45
CA VAL A 11 10.63 2.45 5.15
C VAL A 11 11.08 3.72 4.44
N LEU A 12 11.56 3.57 3.22
CA LEU A 12 11.87 4.70 2.35
C LEU A 12 10.61 5.52 2.11
N SER A 13 10.66 6.80 2.46
CA SER A 13 9.49 7.67 2.52
C SER A 13 9.81 9.06 1.99
N LEU A 14 8.89 9.60 1.20
CA LEU A 14 8.86 11.00 0.81
C LEU A 14 8.10 11.80 1.88
N VAL A 15 8.78 12.74 2.53
CA VAL A 15 8.22 13.62 3.54
C VAL A 15 7.94 14.98 2.91
N VAL A 16 6.69 15.41 3.01
CA VAL A 16 6.20 16.68 2.43
C VAL A 16 5.31 17.42 3.42
N ASP A 17 5.18 18.75 3.25
CA ASP A 17 4.24 19.53 4.03
C ASP A 17 2.78 19.17 3.73
N LYS A 18 1.94 19.23 4.75
CA LYS A 18 0.51 18.87 4.66
C LYS A 18 -0.25 19.66 3.60
N SER A 19 0.14 20.91 3.35
CA SER A 19 -0.48 21.79 2.36
C SER A 19 -0.41 21.22 0.94
N ILE A 20 0.67 20.51 0.61
CA ILE A 20 0.91 19.95 -0.73
C ILE A 20 0.78 18.42 -0.77
N ALA A 21 0.70 17.77 0.39
CA ALA A 21 0.74 16.32 0.53
C ALA A 21 -0.30 15.57 -0.32
N SER A 22 -1.53 16.08 -0.43
CA SER A 22 -2.56 15.43 -1.25
C SER A 22 -2.21 15.43 -2.74
N SER A 23 -1.65 16.54 -3.23
CA SER A 23 -1.24 16.67 -4.64
C SER A 23 -0.06 15.75 -4.94
N VAL A 24 0.95 15.76 -4.06
CA VAL A 24 2.13 14.89 -4.16
C VAL A 24 1.74 13.41 -4.10
N HIS A 25 0.85 13.03 -3.19
CA HIS A 25 0.39 11.65 -3.07
C HIS A 25 -0.33 11.17 -4.33
N GLN A 26 -1.18 12.01 -4.95
CA GLN A 26 -1.84 11.67 -6.21
C GLN A 26 -0.83 11.47 -7.34
N LYS A 27 0.15 12.37 -7.49
CA LYS A 27 1.22 12.24 -8.49
C LYS A 27 2.04 10.95 -8.34
N LEU A 28 2.31 10.55 -7.10
CA LEU A 28 3.00 9.30 -6.80
C LEU A 28 2.13 8.07 -7.11
N LEU A 29 0.82 8.14 -6.87
CA LEU A 29 -0.12 7.07 -7.24
C LEU A 29 -0.24 6.92 -8.75
N ASP A 30 -0.35 8.03 -9.48
CA ASP A 30 -0.46 8.03 -10.95
C ASP A 30 0.82 7.47 -11.61
N SER A 31 1.95 7.53 -10.91
CA SER A 31 3.26 6.99 -11.35
C SER A 31 3.58 5.60 -10.78
N ASP A 32 2.67 4.98 -10.01
CA ASP A 32 2.87 3.70 -9.31
C ASP A 32 4.12 3.66 -8.38
N LEU A 33 4.46 4.78 -7.76
CA LEU A 33 5.66 4.93 -6.90
C LEU A 33 5.37 4.82 -5.41
N VAL A 34 4.10 4.63 -5.01
CA VAL A 34 3.70 4.48 -3.60
C VAL A 34 3.90 3.04 -3.15
N ASN A 35 4.67 2.84 -2.09
CA ASN A 35 4.81 1.52 -1.48
C ASN A 35 3.59 1.21 -0.59
N SER A 36 2.59 0.60 -1.22
CA SER A 36 1.29 0.26 -0.63
C SER A 36 1.32 -0.73 0.55
N LYS A 37 2.48 -1.35 0.83
CA LYS A 37 2.69 -2.23 1.99
C LYS A 37 2.72 -1.46 3.32
N TYR A 38 2.89 -0.14 3.27
CA TYR A 38 2.99 0.74 4.43
C TYR A 38 1.95 1.85 4.37
N LYS A 39 1.57 2.39 5.52
CA LYS A 39 0.62 3.51 5.58
C LYS A 39 1.36 4.83 5.42
N THR A 40 0.72 5.79 4.78
CA THR A 40 1.09 7.20 4.91
C THR A 40 0.92 7.62 6.37
N THR A 41 1.95 8.21 6.97
CA THR A 41 1.95 8.60 8.39
C THR A 41 1.98 10.11 8.53
N ASN A 42 1.18 10.62 9.46
CA ASN A 42 1.09 12.04 9.78
C ASN A 42 2.20 12.41 10.80
N LEU A 43 3.05 13.37 10.43
CA LEU A 43 4.17 13.89 11.22
C LEU A 43 3.94 15.37 11.57
N SER A 44 2.87 15.64 12.32
CA SER A 44 2.47 16.99 12.79
C SER A 44 2.19 17.99 11.66
N GLN A 45 3.19 18.67 11.10
CA GLN A 45 3.03 19.60 9.96
C GLN A 45 3.30 18.92 8.61
N ARG A 46 3.89 17.72 8.63
CA ARG A 46 4.29 16.97 7.45
C ARG A 46 3.56 15.65 7.34
N ILE A 47 3.62 15.03 6.18
CA ILE A 47 3.16 13.68 5.91
C ILE A 47 4.31 12.89 5.31
N ALA A 48 4.55 11.70 5.84
CA ALA A 48 5.45 10.72 5.25
C ALA A 48 4.64 9.78 4.34
N ILE A 49 5.02 9.75 3.06
CA ILE A 49 4.43 8.88 2.04
C ILE A 49 5.45 7.79 1.71
N PRO A 50 5.13 6.50 1.94
CA PRO A 50 6.05 5.42 1.63
C PRO A 50 6.25 5.30 0.11
N ILE A 51 7.50 5.27 -0.35
CA ILE A 51 7.85 5.19 -1.77
C ILE A 51 8.64 3.91 -2.08
N VAL A 52 8.62 3.49 -3.34
CA VAL A 52 9.33 2.27 -3.78
C VAL A 52 10.80 2.56 -4.14
N GLU A 53 11.06 3.63 -4.89
CA GLU A 53 12.40 3.97 -5.39
C GLU A 53 12.69 5.48 -5.28
N LYS A 54 13.85 5.84 -4.73
CA LYS A 54 14.23 7.25 -4.50
C LYS A 54 14.58 7.94 -5.81
N GLU A 55 15.39 7.30 -6.62
CA GLU A 55 16.01 7.85 -7.83
C GLU A 55 14.94 8.24 -8.85
N VAL A 56 13.90 7.41 -8.96
CA VAL A 56 12.76 7.69 -9.84
C VAL A 56 11.95 8.88 -9.34
N VAL A 57 11.68 8.97 -8.04
CA VAL A 57 10.95 10.11 -7.45
C VAL A 57 11.71 11.42 -7.64
N MET A 58 13.04 11.40 -7.48
CA MET A 58 13.89 12.58 -7.70
C MET A 58 13.97 13.01 -9.17
N GLY A 59 13.74 12.09 -10.11
CA GLY A 59 13.75 12.36 -11.54
C GLY A 59 12.45 12.97 -12.09
N LEU A 60 11.40 13.12 -11.25
CA LEU A 60 10.12 13.68 -11.66
C LEU A 60 10.18 15.21 -11.73
N GLU A 61 9.58 15.79 -12.77
CA GLU A 61 9.61 17.25 -13.01
C GLU A 61 9.03 18.10 -11.89
N TRP A 62 8.14 17.53 -11.07
CA TRP A 62 7.50 18.22 -9.97
C TRP A 62 8.27 18.08 -8.65
N PHE A 63 9.33 17.29 -8.60
CA PHE A 63 10.10 17.08 -7.38
C PHE A 63 10.98 18.30 -7.09
N ASP A 64 10.80 18.91 -5.92
CA ASP A 64 11.61 20.02 -5.41
C ASP A 64 12.39 19.59 -4.16
N GLU A 65 13.72 19.66 -4.20
CA GLU A 65 14.60 19.34 -3.06
C GLU A 65 14.41 20.27 -1.85
N ASN A 66 13.85 21.46 -2.05
CA ASN A 66 13.59 22.43 -0.97
C ASN A 66 12.27 22.14 -0.24
N GLU A 67 11.29 21.57 -0.95
CA GLU A 67 9.96 21.27 -0.40
C GLU A 67 9.79 19.79 -0.01
N HIS A 68 10.57 18.91 -0.63
CA HIS A 68 10.45 17.47 -0.47
C HIS A 68 11.71 16.85 0.15
N GLN A 69 11.51 16.02 1.17
CA GLN A 69 12.60 15.33 1.84
C GLN A 69 12.41 13.82 1.77
N ILE A 70 13.33 13.10 1.14
CA ILE A 70 13.33 11.63 1.15
C ILE A 70 14.15 11.13 2.33
N THR A 71 13.55 10.29 3.18
CA THR A 71 14.20 9.72 4.36
C THR A 71 13.65 8.33 4.68
N ILE A 72 14.34 7.60 5.55
CA ILE A 72 13.90 6.30 6.05
C ILE A 72 13.21 6.52 7.40
N ILE A 73 11.94 6.13 7.50
CA ILE A 73 11.11 6.30 8.69
C ILE A 73 10.48 4.95 9.03
N ASP A 74 10.36 4.66 10.33
CA ASP A 74 9.52 3.56 10.80
C ASP A 74 8.05 3.89 10.57
N LEU A 75 7.47 3.25 9.55
CA LEU A 75 6.06 3.38 9.23
C LEU A 75 5.31 2.11 9.62
N ASP A 76 4.10 2.30 10.12
CA ASP A 76 3.18 1.19 10.31
C ASP A 76 2.99 0.45 8.99
N SER A 77 3.13 -0.87 9.05
CA SER A 77 2.64 -1.70 7.96
C SER A 77 1.19 -1.34 7.68
N ASN A 78 0.85 -1.26 6.40
CA ASN A 78 -0.53 -1.30 5.98
C ASN A 78 -0.83 -2.80 5.94
N PRO A 79 -1.40 -3.42 7.02
CA PRO A 79 -1.92 -4.76 6.89
C PRO A 79 -2.88 -4.64 5.73
N ARG A 80 -2.50 -5.25 4.60
CA ARG A 80 -3.14 -5.09 3.28
C ARG A 80 -4.61 -4.85 3.54
N LYS A 81 -5.21 -3.81 2.95
CA LYS A 81 -6.67 -3.64 2.89
C LYS A 81 -7.24 -4.97 2.37
N ASN A 82 -7.46 -5.89 3.30
CA ASN A 82 -8.16 -7.13 3.13
C ASN A 82 -9.59 -6.65 3.23
N THR A 83 -10.00 -5.99 2.13
CA THR A 83 -11.40 -5.82 1.84
C THR A 83 -12.01 -7.18 2.09
N PRO A 84 -13.19 -7.23 2.70
CA PRO A 84 -13.88 -8.49 2.90
C PRO A 84 -13.79 -9.39 1.64
N ALA A 85 -13.91 -8.83 0.43
CA ALA A 85 -13.66 -9.47 -0.87
C ALA A 85 -12.36 -10.26 -0.95
N LYS A 86 -11.22 -9.63 -0.64
CA LYS A 86 -9.91 -10.30 -0.64
C LYS A 86 -9.78 -11.38 0.43
N LYS A 87 -10.48 -11.27 1.57
CA LYS A 87 -10.49 -12.31 2.60
C LYS A 87 -11.27 -13.54 2.15
N ILE A 88 -12.41 -13.37 1.47
CA ILE A 88 -13.16 -14.51 0.92
C ILE A 88 -12.39 -15.11 -0.24
N LEU A 89 -11.84 -14.31 -1.16
CA LEU A 89 -10.99 -14.82 -2.23
C LEU A 89 -9.88 -15.70 -1.66
N SER A 90 -9.12 -15.20 -0.69
CA SER A 90 -8.08 -16.00 -0.02
C SER A 90 -8.63 -17.27 0.62
N LYS A 91 -9.80 -17.24 1.27
CA LYS A 91 -10.41 -18.43 1.88
C LYS A 91 -10.91 -19.44 0.85
N VAL A 92 -11.56 -18.97 -0.21
CA VAL A 92 -12.06 -19.80 -1.33
C VAL A 92 -10.86 -20.44 -2.02
N THR A 93 -9.81 -19.68 -2.30
CA THR A 93 -8.58 -20.21 -2.88
C THR A 93 -7.97 -21.30 -2.01
N SER A 94 -7.80 -21.06 -0.71
CA SER A 94 -7.28 -22.08 0.21
C SER A 94 -8.18 -23.31 0.33
N LEU A 95 -9.51 -23.16 0.22
CA LEU A 95 -10.44 -24.29 0.19
C LEU A 95 -10.28 -25.10 -1.10
N CYS A 96 -10.25 -24.43 -2.25
CA CYS A 96 -10.03 -25.08 -3.54
C CYS A 96 -8.71 -25.87 -3.55
N GLU A 97 -7.61 -25.27 -3.06
CA GLU A 97 -6.32 -25.95 -2.90
C GLU A 97 -6.42 -27.19 -1.99
N LEU A 98 -7.10 -27.09 -0.85
CA LEU A 98 -7.28 -28.20 0.10
C LEU A 98 -8.04 -29.37 -0.52
N PHE A 99 -9.00 -29.09 -1.39
CA PHE A 99 -9.81 -30.10 -2.08
C PHE A 99 -9.27 -30.48 -3.46
N GLY A 100 -8.10 -29.96 -3.87
CA GLY A 100 -7.50 -30.26 -5.17
C GLY A 100 -8.31 -29.75 -6.37
N VAL A 101 -9.10 -28.69 -6.17
CA VAL A 101 -9.87 -28.02 -7.20
C VAL A 101 -9.00 -26.94 -7.85
N GLU A 102 -8.70 -27.09 -9.13
CA GLU A 102 -8.08 -26.01 -9.91
C GLU A 102 -9.08 -24.87 -10.10
N ILE A 103 -8.64 -23.65 -9.80
CA ILE A 103 -9.44 -22.44 -9.95
C ILE A 103 -9.30 -21.97 -11.40
N CYS A 104 -10.40 -21.96 -12.15
CA CYS A 104 -10.42 -21.40 -13.50
C CYS A 104 -10.64 -19.89 -13.48
N GLU A 105 -10.32 -19.24 -14.61
CA GLU A 105 -10.52 -17.79 -14.80
C GLU A 105 -11.98 -17.37 -14.57
N GLU A 106 -12.94 -18.15 -15.08
CA GLU A 106 -14.38 -17.90 -14.89
C GLU A 106 -14.79 -17.90 -13.41
N MET A 107 -14.17 -18.74 -12.57
CA MET A 107 -14.43 -18.73 -11.13
C MET A 107 -13.91 -17.45 -10.48
N ILE A 108 -12.77 -16.91 -10.94
CA ILE A 108 -12.20 -15.67 -10.42
C ILE A 108 -13.05 -14.47 -10.83
N GLU A 109 -13.52 -14.44 -12.08
CA GLU A 109 -14.35 -13.37 -12.63
C GLU A 109 -15.71 -13.25 -11.93
N ASN A 110 -16.27 -14.38 -11.48
CA ASN A 110 -17.55 -14.43 -10.77
C ASN A 110 -17.42 -14.28 -9.25
N LEU A 111 -16.21 -14.04 -8.70
CA LEU A 111 -16.07 -13.80 -7.27
C LEU A 111 -16.61 -12.42 -6.89
N PRO A 112 -17.52 -12.34 -5.91
CA PRO A 112 -18.13 -11.08 -5.53
C PRO A 112 -17.07 -10.12 -4.97
N THR A 113 -16.91 -8.98 -5.64
CA THR A 113 -15.91 -7.96 -5.30
C THR A 113 -16.45 -6.90 -4.33
N LYS A 114 -17.77 -6.87 -4.16
CA LYS A 114 -18.52 -5.99 -3.26
C LYS A 114 -19.56 -6.81 -2.52
N TRP A 115 -19.92 -6.41 -1.32
CA TRP A 115 -21.08 -6.93 -0.61
C TRP A 115 -21.43 -6.01 0.55
N GLU A 116 -22.67 -6.13 1.01
CA GLU A 116 -23.21 -5.35 2.12
C GLU A 116 -23.73 -6.30 3.21
N LEU A 117 -23.44 -5.96 4.47
CA LEU A 117 -23.92 -6.69 5.64
C LEU A 117 -24.98 -5.83 6.34
N TYR A 118 -26.18 -6.40 6.50
CA TYR A 118 -27.32 -5.81 7.18
C TYR A 118 -27.71 -6.71 8.37
N GLY A 119 -27.01 -6.56 9.50
CA GLY A 119 -27.22 -7.41 10.67
C GLY A 119 -26.77 -8.84 10.42
N ASP A 120 -27.72 -9.78 10.37
CA ASP A 120 -27.52 -11.20 10.04
C ASP A 120 -27.63 -11.50 8.54
N LEU A 121 -27.94 -10.49 7.72
CA LEU A 121 -28.14 -10.64 6.28
C LEU A 121 -26.90 -10.17 5.50
N ALA A 122 -26.46 -10.98 4.53
CA ALA A 122 -25.37 -10.65 3.62
C ALA A 122 -25.90 -10.57 2.18
N ILE A 123 -25.63 -9.46 1.49
CA ILE A 123 -25.99 -9.26 0.08
C ILE A 123 -24.72 -9.32 -0.76
N LEU A 124 -24.68 -10.30 -1.67
CA LEU A 124 -23.63 -10.52 -2.65
C LEU A 124 -24.24 -10.18 -4.03
N PRO A 125 -23.78 -9.11 -4.71
CA PRO A 125 -24.24 -8.72 -6.04
C PRO A 125 -23.71 -9.67 -7.13
#